data_AF-A0A7K9HNJ8-F1
#
_entry.id   AF-A0A7K9HNJ8-F1
#
_cell.length_a   1.000
_cell.length_b   1.000
_cell.length_c   1.000
_cell.angle_alpha   90.00
_cell.angle_beta   90.00
_cell.angle_gamma   90.00
#
_symmetry.space_group_name_H-M   'P 1'
#
loop_
_entity.id
_entity.type
_entity.pdbx_description
1 polymer ?
#
loop_
_entity_poly.entity_id
_entity_poly.type
_entity_poly.pdbx_seq_one_letter_code
_entity_poly.pdbx_strand_id
1 'polypeptide(L)'
;QVSISIIEARQLVGLNMDPVVCVEVGEEKKYTSMKESTNCPYYNEYFVFDFHVPPDVMFDKIIKLSVIHSKNLLRSGTLVGSFKMDVGTVYTQPEHQFYHKWAILSDPEDLTAGLKGYLKCDIAVVGKGD
;
A
#
# COMPACT_ATOMS: atom_id res chain seq x y z
N GLN A 1 4.04 14.97 -6.88
CA GLN A 1 2.79 14.28 -6.47
C GLN A 1 3.02 12.78 -6.54
N VAL A 2 2.43 12.01 -5.62
CA VAL A 2 2.41 10.54 -5.68
C VAL A 2 0.96 10.08 -5.76
N SER A 3 0.63 9.25 -6.73
CA SER A 3 -0.71 8.64 -6.85
C SER A 3 -0.64 7.13 -6.74
N ILE A 4 -1.62 6.55 -6.04
CA ILE A 4 -1.67 5.11 -5.73
C ILE A 4 -3.08 4.62 -5.94
N SER A 5 -3.26 3.64 -6.84
CA SER A 5 -4.51 2.88 -6.98
C SER A 5 -4.36 1.55 -6.26
N ILE A 6 -5.23 1.27 -5.30
CA ILE A 6 -5.34 -0.05 -4.68
C ILE A 6 -6.43 -0.82 -5.41
N ILE A 7 -6.04 -1.88 -6.14
CA ILE A 7 -6.97 -2.61 -7.03
C ILE A 7 -7.61 -3.78 -6.27
N GLU A 8 -6.81 -4.76 -5.86
CA GLU A 8 -7.28 -5.97 -5.19
C GLU A 8 -6.18 -6.57 -4.31
N ALA A 9 -6.55 -7.37 -3.32
CA ALA A 9 -5.62 -8.27 -2.65
C ALA A 9 -6.04 -9.73 -2.86
N ARG A 10 -5.09 -10.65 -2.75
CA ARG A 10 -5.33 -12.09 -2.92
C ARG A 10 -4.54 -12.88 -1.89
N GLN A 11 -5.12 -14.03 -1.52
CA GLN A 11 -4.47 -15.01 -0.65
C GLN A 11 -3.98 -14.39 0.66
N LEU A 12 -4.75 -13.45 1.22
CA LEU A 12 -4.45 -12.90 2.53
C LEU A 12 -4.48 -14.03 3.55
N VAL A 13 -3.48 -14.11 4.43
CA VAL A 13 -3.46 -15.11 5.50
C VAL A 13 -4.48 -14.74 6.59
N GLY A 14 -5.06 -15.76 7.23
CA GLY A 14 -6.13 -15.61 8.22
C GLY A 14 -7.47 -16.17 7.74
N LEU A 15 -8.49 -16.15 8.59
CA LEU A 15 -9.84 -16.66 8.29
C LEU A 15 -10.86 -15.54 8.44
N ASN A 16 -11.82 -15.46 7.51
CA ASN A 16 -12.93 -14.49 7.52
C ASN A 16 -12.45 -13.06 7.76
N MET A 17 -11.49 -12.65 6.95
CA MET A 17 -10.80 -11.37 7.13
C MET A 17 -11.74 -10.20 6.80
N ASP A 18 -11.60 -9.12 7.56
CA ASP A 18 -12.21 -7.82 7.25
C ASP A 18 -11.11 -6.82 6.80
N PRO A 19 -10.51 -6.99 5.62
CA PRO A 19 -9.29 -6.28 5.27
C PRO A 19 -9.52 -4.81 4.89
N VAL A 20 -8.68 -3.96 5.45
CA VAL A 20 -8.47 -2.55 5.08
C VAL A 20 -7.02 -2.40 4.63
N VAL A 21 -6.77 -1.63 3.57
CA VAL A 21 -5.40 -1.27 3.18
C VAL A 21 -5.08 0.13 3.70
N CYS A 22 -4.05 0.23 4.53
CA CYS A 22 -3.42 1.49 4.88
C CYS A 22 -2.38 1.83 3.81
N VAL A 23 -2.57 2.96 3.16
CA VAL A 23 -1.68 3.56 2.17
C VAL A 23 -0.95 4.71 2.85
N GLU A 24 0.33 4.54 3.11
CA GLU A 24 1.18 5.51 3.82
C GLU A 24 2.27 6.01 2.88
N VAL A 25 2.46 7.33 2.79
CA VAL A 25 3.56 7.96 2.05
C VAL A 25 4.21 9.03 2.92
N GLY A 26 5.42 8.75 3.41
CA GLY A 26 6.04 9.57 4.45
C GLY A 26 5.24 9.49 5.76
N GLU A 27 4.68 10.61 6.21
CA GLU A 27 3.89 10.70 7.45
C GLU A 27 2.37 10.66 7.20
N GLU A 28 1.94 10.80 5.93
CA GLU A 28 0.53 10.83 5.57
C GLU A 28 -0.03 9.41 5.38
N LYS A 29 -1.21 9.17 5.93
CA LYS A 29 -1.92 7.88 5.85
C LYS A 29 -3.32 8.07 5.29
N LYS A 30 -3.68 7.21 4.33
CA LYS A 30 -5.04 7.05 3.82
C LYS A 30 -5.44 5.58 3.89
N TYR A 31 -6.74 5.31 3.86
CA TYR A 31 -7.26 3.95 4.05
C TYR A 31 -8.31 3.66 2.99
N THR A 32 -8.34 2.42 2.51
CA THR A 32 -9.45 1.94 1.70
C THR A 32 -10.72 1.77 2.53
N SER A 33 -11.85 1.62 1.86
CA SER A 33 -13.01 0.98 2.47
C SER A 33 -12.65 -0.42 2.99
N MET A 34 -13.30 -0.83 4.07
CA MET A 34 -13.21 -2.20 4.58
C MET A 34 -14.04 -3.12 3.69
N LYS A 35 -13.58 -4.36 3.49
CA LYS A 35 -14.35 -5.43 2.85
C LYS A 35 -14.63 -6.50 3.88
N GLU A 36 -15.86 -6.97 3.96
CA GLU A 36 -16.28 -7.93 4.99
C GLU A 36 -15.94 -9.37 4.59
N SER A 37 -15.45 -10.14 5.56
CA SER A 37 -15.32 -11.60 5.53
C SER A 37 -14.73 -12.18 4.23
N THR A 38 -13.61 -11.64 3.74
CA THR A 38 -12.93 -12.09 2.52
C THR A 38 -11.41 -12.01 2.60
N ASN A 39 -10.74 -13.04 2.09
CA ASN A 39 -9.29 -13.09 1.92
C ASN A 39 -8.82 -12.63 0.53
N CYS A 40 -9.75 -12.27 -0.36
CA CYS A 40 -9.50 -11.81 -1.73
C CYS A 40 -10.32 -10.54 -2.05
N PRO A 41 -10.11 -9.43 -1.33
CA PRO A 41 -10.90 -8.21 -1.49
C PRO A 41 -10.60 -7.49 -2.81
N TYR A 42 -11.63 -6.89 -3.40
CA TYR A 42 -11.52 -5.93 -4.51
C TYR A 42 -11.89 -4.52 -4.02
N TYR A 43 -10.99 -3.56 -4.27
CA TYR A 43 -11.10 -2.18 -3.79
C TYR A 43 -11.37 -1.22 -4.95
N ASN A 44 -10.41 -1.12 -5.88
CA ASN A 44 -10.37 -0.14 -6.96
C ASN A 44 -10.51 1.31 -6.46
N GLU A 45 -9.70 1.65 -5.46
CA GLU A 45 -9.70 2.96 -4.80
C GLU A 45 -8.42 3.74 -5.12
N TYR A 46 -8.56 5.04 -5.38
CA TYR A 46 -7.48 5.92 -5.84
C TYR A 46 -7.10 6.96 -4.76
N PHE A 47 -5.81 7.08 -4.49
CA PHE A 47 -5.25 7.97 -3.48
C PHE A 47 -4.20 8.89 -4.10
N VAL A 48 -4.21 10.15 -3.69
CA VAL A 48 -3.22 11.16 -4.12
C VAL A 48 -2.55 11.75 -2.90
N PHE A 49 -1.23 11.90 -2.95
CA PHE A 49 -0.41 12.54 -1.91
C PHE A 49 0.38 13.68 -2.55
N ASP A 50 0.19 14.88 -2.01
CA ASP A 50 0.79 16.10 -2.52
C ASP A 50 1.90 16.58 -1.58
N PHE A 51 3.09 16.80 -2.13
CA PHE A 51 4.25 17.21 -1.37
C PHE A 51 4.81 18.51 -1.92
N HIS A 52 5.08 19.46 -1.02
CA HIS A 52 5.67 20.77 -1.33
C HIS A 52 7.10 20.83 -0.79
N VAL A 53 7.94 19.93 -1.28
CA VAL A 53 9.36 19.78 -0.87
C VAL A 53 10.24 19.61 -2.11
N PRO A 54 11.57 19.82 -1.98
CA PRO A 54 12.52 19.50 -3.05
C PRO A 54 12.40 18.04 -3.54
N PRO A 55 12.66 17.75 -4.83
CA PRO A 55 12.50 16.40 -5.37
C PRO A 55 13.28 15.32 -4.63
N ASP A 56 14.53 15.59 -4.25
CA ASP A 56 15.37 14.70 -3.45
C ASP A 56 14.70 14.31 -2.13
N VAL A 57 14.14 15.28 -1.41
CA VAL A 57 13.39 15.05 -0.17
C VAL A 57 12.08 14.28 -0.42
N MET A 58 11.44 14.48 -1.58
CA MET A 58 10.25 13.72 -1.96
C MET A 58 10.60 12.26 -2.27
N PHE A 59 11.70 12.02 -2.97
CA PHE A 59 12.15 10.70 -3.40
C PHE A 59 12.58 9.82 -2.21
N ASP A 60 13.13 10.41 -1.15
CA ASP A 60 13.47 9.70 0.09
C ASP A 60 12.25 9.27 0.93
N LYS A 61 11.03 9.72 0.59
CA LYS A 61 9.83 9.29 1.30
C LYS A 61 9.56 7.81 1.05
N ILE A 62 9.14 7.11 2.10
CA ILE A 62 8.73 5.71 2.01
C ILE A 62 7.25 5.61 1.70
N ILE A 63 6.92 4.84 0.66
CA ILE A 63 5.59 4.29 0.42
C ILE A 63 5.49 2.99 1.20
N LYS A 64 4.52 2.89 2.11
CA LYS A 64 4.20 1.67 2.85
C LYS A 64 2.74 1.30 2.60
N LEU A 65 2.53 0.08 2.12
CA LEU A 65 1.20 -0.50 1.92
C LEU A 65 1.02 -1.59 2.97
N SER A 66 0.02 -1.45 3.85
CA SER A 66 -0.23 -2.43 4.92
C SER A 66 -1.65 -2.95 4.83
N VAL A 67 -1.83 -4.27 4.80
CA VAL A 67 -3.14 -4.89 4.95
C VAL A 67 -3.40 -5.11 6.43
N ILE A 68 -4.52 -4.59 6.91
CA ILE A 68 -4.94 -4.64 8.31
C ILE A 68 -6.26 -5.41 8.36
N HIS A 69 -6.33 -6.42 9.21
CA HIS A 69 -7.61 -7.01 9.59
C HIS A 69 -8.29 -6.05 10.56
N SER A 70 -9.34 -5.38 10.09
CA SER A 70 -10.20 -4.60 10.96
C SER A 70 -10.89 -5.54 11.95
N LYS A 71 -10.82 -5.22 13.24
CA LYS A 71 -11.69 -5.80 14.27
C LYS A 71 -12.50 -4.62 14.81
N ASN A 72 -13.79 -4.85 15.14
CA ASN A 72 -14.77 -3.88 15.63
C ASN A 72 -14.20 -2.60 16.29
N LEU A 73 -14.95 -1.49 16.21
CA LEU A 73 -14.63 -0.11 16.66
C LEU A 73 -13.81 0.09 17.96
N LEU A 74 -13.75 -0.90 18.85
CA LEU A 74 -13.05 -0.89 20.14
C LEU A 74 -11.64 -1.51 20.12
N ARG A 75 -11.19 -2.15 19.04
CA ARG A 75 -9.86 -2.75 18.94
C ARG A 75 -9.11 -2.19 17.74
N SER A 76 -7.87 -1.76 17.96
CA SER A 76 -6.95 -1.47 16.87
C SER A 76 -6.83 -2.71 15.97
N GLY A 77 -6.96 -2.52 14.65
CA GLY A 77 -6.85 -3.60 13.69
C GLY A 77 -5.51 -4.35 13.79
N THR A 78 -5.48 -5.60 13.36
CA THR A 78 -4.27 -6.44 13.38
C THR A 78 -3.55 -6.35 12.04
N LEU A 79 -2.26 -6.04 12.03
CA LEU A 79 -1.45 -6.09 10.80
C LEU A 79 -1.41 -7.54 10.27
N VAL A 80 -1.73 -7.70 8.99
CA VAL A 80 -1.64 -8.98 8.27
C VAL A 80 -0.28 -9.11 7.59
N GLY A 81 0.14 -8.04 6.93
CA GLY A 81 1.41 -7.94 6.24
C GLY A 81 1.55 -6.57 5.58
N SER A 82 2.77 -6.24 5.19
CA SER A 82 3.08 -4.97 4.55
C SER A 82 4.10 -5.11 3.43
N PHE A 83 4.13 -4.09 2.59
CA PHE A 83 5.12 -3.87 1.56
C PHE A 83 5.67 -2.44 1.69
N LYS A 84 6.95 -2.23 1.38
CA LYS A 84 7.60 -0.92 1.42
C LYS A 84 8.50 -0.69 0.19
N MET A 85 8.51 0.54 -0.31
CA MET A 85 9.51 1.05 -1.26
C MET A 85 9.68 2.55 -1.06
N ASP A 86 10.79 3.14 -1.48
CA ASP A 86 10.93 4.61 -1.56
C ASP A 86 10.27 5.17 -2.84
N VAL A 87 9.91 6.46 -2.81
CA VAL A 87 9.30 7.15 -3.95
C VAL A 87 10.27 7.26 -5.12
N GLY A 88 11.58 7.40 -4.87
CA GLY A 88 12.62 7.44 -5.89
C GLY A 88 12.66 6.17 -6.76
N THR A 89 12.45 5.00 -6.14
CA THR A 89 12.34 3.72 -6.85
C THR A 89 11.19 3.73 -7.86
N VAL A 90 10.04 4.33 -7.55
CA VAL A 90 8.95 4.50 -8.52
C VAL A 90 9.34 5.48 -9.61
N TYR A 91 9.94 6.62 -9.23
CA TYR A 91 10.35 7.65 -10.17
C TYR A 91 11.36 7.13 -11.19
N THR A 92 12.23 6.18 -10.84
CA THR A 92 13.20 5.60 -11.78
C THR A 92 12.60 4.60 -12.78
N GLN A 93 11.33 4.22 -12.64
CA GLN A 93 10.66 3.35 -13.62
C GLN A 93 10.34 4.10 -14.92
N PRO A 94 10.19 3.38 -16.05
CA PRO A 94 9.61 3.95 -17.26
C PRO A 94 8.28 4.63 -16.95
N GLU A 95 8.09 5.84 -17.48
CA GLU A 95 6.91 6.67 -17.24
C GLU A 95 6.65 7.01 -15.76
N HIS A 96 7.68 6.87 -14.91
CA HIS A 96 7.62 7.13 -13.47
C HIS A 96 6.52 6.33 -12.75
N GLN A 97 6.26 5.10 -13.21
CA GLN A 97 5.15 4.30 -12.69
C GLN A 97 5.39 2.78 -12.61
N PHE A 98 4.68 2.18 -11.66
CA PHE A 98 4.32 0.77 -11.67
C PHE A 98 2.86 0.61 -12.06
N TYR A 99 2.59 -0.06 -13.17
CA TYR A 99 1.24 -0.36 -13.64
C TYR A 99 0.89 -1.84 -13.45
N HIS A 100 -0.21 -2.08 -12.74
CA HIS A 100 -0.86 -3.36 -12.48
C HIS A 100 0.08 -4.38 -11.84
N LYS A 101 0.93 -3.93 -10.91
CA LYS A 101 1.94 -4.77 -10.27
C LYS A 101 1.44 -5.36 -8.95
N TRP A 102 1.95 -6.55 -8.65
CA TRP A 102 1.70 -7.24 -7.39
C TRP A 102 2.82 -6.94 -6.40
N ALA A 103 2.47 -6.33 -5.28
CA ALA A 103 3.31 -6.24 -4.10
C ALA A 103 3.16 -7.52 -3.26
N ILE A 104 4.29 -8.09 -2.85
CA ILE A 104 4.35 -9.24 -1.95
C ILE A 104 4.25 -8.71 -0.52
N LEU A 105 3.29 -9.21 0.25
CA LEU A 105 3.12 -8.83 1.65
C LEU A 105 3.96 -9.76 2.52
N SER A 106 4.77 -9.16 3.39
CA SER A 106 5.54 -9.86 4.42
C SER A 106 5.20 -9.32 5.82
N ASP A 107 5.55 -10.10 6.83
CA ASP A 107 5.54 -9.61 8.22
C ASP A 107 6.81 -8.76 8.43
N PRO A 108 6.68 -7.47 8.76
CA PRO A 108 7.86 -6.63 9.00
C PRO A 108 8.63 -7.01 10.27
N GLU A 109 8.02 -7.76 11.19
CA GLU A 109 8.65 -8.20 12.44
C GLU A 109 9.21 -9.62 12.35
N ASP A 110 8.75 -10.42 11.37
CA ASP A 110 9.23 -11.79 11.15
C ASP A 110 9.32 -12.14 9.65
N LEU A 111 10.49 -11.93 9.06
CA LEU A 111 10.76 -12.26 7.66
C LEU A 111 10.74 -13.78 7.39
N THR A 112 10.79 -14.62 8.43
CA THR A 112 10.71 -16.07 8.30
C THR A 112 9.27 -16.58 8.30
N ALA A 113 8.30 -15.73 8.67
CA ALA A 113 6.88 -16.05 8.74
C ALA A 113 6.21 -16.28 7.37
N GLY A 114 7.00 -16.25 6.30
CA GLY A 114 6.58 -16.50 4.93
C GLY A 114 5.70 -15.40 4.34
N LEU A 115 5.14 -15.72 3.17
CA LEU A 115 4.23 -14.87 2.42
C LEU A 115 2.93 -14.62 3.20
N LYS A 116 2.49 -13.35 3.29
CA LYS A 116 1.24 -12.93 3.96
C LYS A 116 0.09 -12.63 3.00
N GLY A 117 0.36 -12.63 1.70
CA GLY A 117 -0.59 -12.40 0.62
C GLY A 117 0.00 -11.49 -0.46
N TYR A 118 -0.84 -11.08 -1.39
CA TYR A 118 -0.46 -10.18 -2.49
C TYR A 118 -1.40 -8.99 -2.56
N LEU A 119 -0.88 -7.83 -2.94
CA LEU A 119 -1.65 -6.62 -3.16
C LEU A 119 -1.35 -6.06 -4.55
N LYS A 120 -2.38 -5.96 -5.40
CA LYS A 120 -2.25 -5.36 -6.73
C LYS A 120 -2.47 -3.85 -6.64
N CYS A 121 -1.55 -3.09 -7.20
CA CYS A 121 -1.63 -1.64 -7.22
C CYS A 121 -1.04 -1.03 -8.49
N ASP A 122 -1.46 0.20 -8.73
CA ASP A 122 -0.75 1.14 -9.59
C ASP A 122 -0.11 2.20 -8.68
N ILE A 123 1.13 2.60 -8.98
CA ILE A 123 1.83 3.66 -8.25
C ILE A 123 2.52 4.54 -9.28
N ALA A 124 2.25 5.84 -9.28
CA ALA A 124 2.89 6.79 -10.18
C ALA A 124 3.41 8.02 -9.41
N VAL A 125 4.48 8.61 -9.91
CA VAL A 125 5.08 9.83 -9.37
C VAL A 125 5.14 10.86 -10.47
N VAL A 126 4.64 12.06 -10.20
CA VAL A 126 4.74 13.21 -11.11
C VAL A 126 5.65 14.24 -10.46
N GLY A 127 6.80 14.49 -11.08
CA GLY A 127 7.72 15.58 -10.73
C GLY A 127 7.22 16.92 -11.25
N LYS A 128 7.67 18.03 -10.64
CA LYS A 128 7.39 19.36 -11.18
C LYS A 128 8.28 19.59 -12.40
N GLY A 129 7.71 19.53 -13.60
CA GLY A 129 8.41 19.75 -14.87
C GLY A 129 8.54 18.53 -15.79
N ASP A 130 7.98 17.38 -15.38
CA ASP A 130 7.70 16.23 -16.27
C ASP A 130 6.39 16.44 -17.07
#